data_AF-W6MEV1-F1
#
_entry.id   AF-W6MEV1-F1
#
_cell.length_a   1.000
_cell.length_b   1.000
_cell.length_c   1.000
_cell.angle_alpha   90.00
_cell.angle_beta   90.00
_cell.angle_gamma   90.00
#
_symmetry.space_group_name_H-M   'P 1'
#
loop_
_entity.id
_entity.type
_entity.pdbx_description
1 polymer ?
#
loop_
_entity_poly.entity_id
_entity_poly.type
_entity_poly.pdbx_seq_one_letter_code
_entity_poly.pdbx_strand_id
1 'polypeptide(L)'
;GGSIGSGPIGPPGCRYWCTRPDKEAYCCLRDDAPIIPVVEHLGSCPPIPETCTGSENREVCPHDGYCKTSEKCCFYRCYNRHACTPV
;
A
#
# COMPACT_ATOMS: atom_id res chain seq x y z
N GLY A 1 -14.66 -9.82 28.11
CA GLY A 1 -14.93 -8.79 27.10
C GLY A 1 -14.11 -9.12 25.87
N GLY A 2 -14.75 -9.45 24.76
CA GLY A 2 -14.08 -9.76 23.51
C GLY A 2 -14.96 -9.28 22.37
N SER A 3 -14.62 -8.13 21.80
CA SER A 3 -15.31 -7.58 20.65
C SER A 3 -14.82 -8.29 19.39
N ILE A 4 -15.68 -9.14 18.85
CA ILE A 4 -15.73 -9.54 17.45
C ILE A 4 -15.53 -8.30 16.57
N GLY A 5 -14.36 -8.18 15.93
CA GLY A 5 -14.08 -7.11 15.00
C GLY A 5 -15.02 -7.22 13.81
N SER A 6 -16.06 -6.40 13.78
CA SER A 6 -16.82 -6.09 12.58
C SER A 6 -15.85 -5.48 11.57
N GLY A 7 -15.30 -6.31 10.67
CA GLY A 7 -14.52 -5.82 9.53
C GLY A 7 -15.38 -4.86 8.70
N PRO A 8 -14.81 -3.78 8.15
CA PRO A 8 -15.60 -2.82 7.38
C PRO A 8 -16.21 -3.53 6.16
N ILE A 9 -17.48 -3.18 5.90
CA ILE A 9 -18.27 -3.59 4.74
C ILE A 9 -17.61 -2.96 3.50
N GLY A 10 -16.57 -3.60 2.96
CA GLY A 10 -16.00 -3.30 1.66
C GLY A 10 -16.65 -4.16 0.57
N PRO A 11 -16.69 -3.73 -0.71
CA PRO A 11 -17.10 -4.60 -1.81
C PRO A 11 -16.34 -5.95 -1.77
N PRO A 12 -17.01 -7.07 -2.08
CA PRO A 12 -16.35 -8.38 -2.13
C PRO A 12 -15.17 -8.33 -3.10
N GLY A 13 -14.07 -9.01 -2.75
CA GLY A 13 -12.87 -9.04 -3.58
C GLY A 13 -11.73 -8.13 -3.13
N CYS A 14 -11.83 -7.47 -1.97
CA CYS A 14 -10.74 -6.68 -1.41
C CYS A 14 -10.22 -7.24 -0.09
N ARG A 15 -8.93 -7.58 -0.07
CA ARG A 15 -8.22 -8.10 1.09
C ARG A 15 -7.57 -7.00 1.92
N TYR A 16 -7.01 -5.98 1.26
CA TYR A 16 -6.34 -4.88 1.94
C TYR A 16 -6.81 -3.53 1.41
N TRP A 17 -7.19 -2.67 2.36
CA TRP A 17 -7.62 -1.31 2.12
C TRP A 17 -6.48 -0.36 2.47
N CYS A 18 -6.00 0.37 1.48
CA CYS A 18 -5.00 1.42 1.67
C CYS A 18 -5.67 2.78 1.78
N THR A 19 -5.03 3.72 2.46
CA THR A 19 -5.51 5.09 2.59
C THR A 19 -4.62 6.02 1.77
N ARG A 20 -5.23 6.80 0.89
CA ARG A 20 -4.56 7.84 0.11
C ARG A 20 -4.23 9.06 1.01
N PRO A 21 -3.32 9.94 0.59
CA PRO A 21 -3.00 11.17 1.34
C PRO A 21 -4.21 12.09 1.57
N ASP A 22 -5.19 12.08 0.67
CA ASP A 22 -6.47 12.81 0.80
C ASP A 22 -7.50 12.10 1.70
N LYS A 23 -7.09 11.01 2.37
CA LYS A 23 -7.89 10.18 3.28
C LYS A 23 -8.94 9.30 2.61
N GLU A 24 -8.95 9.22 1.27
CA GLU A 24 -9.78 8.25 0.56
C GLU A 24 -9.22 6.82 0.74
N ALA A 25 -10.07 5.88 1.13
CA ALA A 25 -9.71 4.46 1.19
C ALA A 25 -9.92 3.82 -0.19
N TYR A 26 -8.96 3.00 -0.63
CA TYR A 26 -9.08 2.25 -1.88
C TYR A 26 -8.56 0.82 -1.71
N CYS A 27 -9.07 -0.09 -2.55
CA CYS A 27 -8.59 -1.45 -2.55
C CYS A 27 -7.20 -1.53 -3.20
N CYS A 28 -6.18 -1.92 -2.43
CA CYS A 28 -4.80 -2.05 -2.91
C CYS A 28 -4.30 -3.48 -2.94
N LEU A 29 -5.04 -4.43 -2.36
CA LEU A 29 -4.79 -5.86 -2.51
C LEU A 29 -6.11 -6.60 -2.66
N ARG A 30 -6.22 -7.36 -3.74
CA ARG A 30 -7.37 -8.24 -3.99
C ARG A 30 -7.24 -9.55 -3.20
N ASP A 31 -8.33 -10.27 -3.06
CA ASP A 31 -8.39 -11.51 -2.28
C ASP A 31 -7.74 -12.73 -2.94
N ASP A 32 -7.42 -12.66 -4.22
CA ASP A 32 -6.64 -13.66 -4.98
C ASP A 32 -5.12 -13.54 -4.78
N ALA A 33 -4.64 -12.45 -4.16
CA ALA A 33 -3.22 -12.24 -3.95
C ALA A 33 -2.67 -13.05 -2.75
N PRO A 34 -1.38 -13.45 -2.78
CA PRO A 34 -0.71 -14.10 -1.65
C PRO A 34 -0.77 -13.23 -0.39
N ILE A 35 -0.89 -13.87 0.77
CA ILE A 35 -0.85 -13.18 2.07
C ILE A 35 0.60 -13.10 2.53
N ILE A 36 1.11 -11.87 2.68
CA ILE A 36 2.42 -11.61 3.26
C ILE A 36 2.24 -10.91 4.61
N PRO A 37 3.04 -11.21 5.65
CA PRO A 37 2.91 -10.55 6.94
C PRO A 37 3.09 -9.04 6.86
N VAL A 38 2.30 -8.30 7.64
CA VAL A 38 2.49 -6.87 7.83
C VAL A 38 3.81 -6.66 8.57
N VAL A 39 4.74 -6.01 7.90
CA VAL A 39 6.05 -5.61 8.42
C VAL A 39 6.21 -4.13 8.14
N GLU A 40 6.90 -3.43 9.03
CA GLU A 40 7.33 -2.06 8.84
C GLU A 40 8.84 -2.04 8.65
N HIS A 41 9.29 -1.48 7.53
CA HIS A 41 10.72 -1.31 7.26
C HIS A 41 11.22 0.03 7.78
N LEU A 42 12.52 0.08 8.12
CA LEU A 42 13.19 1.32 8.54
C LEU A 42 13.19 2.35 7.40
N GLY A 43 13.37 3.62 7.76
CA GLY A 43 13.38 4.74 6.82
C GLY A 43 12.03 5.44 6.70
N SER A 44 11.89 6.31 5.70
CA SER A 44 10.67 7.08 5.46
C SER A 44 10.40 7.20 3.98
N CYS A 45 9.12 7.30 3.61
CA CYS A 45 8.77 7.55 2.22
C CYS A 45 9.40 8.87 1.77
N PRO A 46 10.05 8.91 0.59
CA PRO A 46 10.58 10.15 0.06
C PRO A 46 9.43 11.14 -0.18
N PRO A 47 9.71 12.45 -0.23
CA PRO A 47 8.71 13.43 -0.62
C PRO A 47 8.12 13.06 -1.98
N ILE A 48 6.81 13.30 -2.12
CA ILE A 48 6.09 13.03 -3.38
C ILE A 48 6.71 13.94 -4.45
N PRO A 49 7.28 13.39 -5.53
CA PRO A 49 7.90 14.22 -6.56
C PRO A 49 6.85 15.05 -7.29
N GLU A 50 7.19 16.30 -7.62
CA GLU A 50 6.31 17.21 -8.38
C GLU A 50 6.10 16.74 -9.83
N THR A 51 7.07 16.00 -10.36
CA THR A 51 7.02 15.43 -11.71
C THR A 51 7.07 13.91 -11.67
N CYS A 52 6.24 13.29 -12.51
CA CYS A 52 6.18 11.85 -12.65
C CYS A 52 7.39 11.36 -13.45
N THR A 53 8.50 11.18 -12.75
CA THR A 53 9.72 10.60 -13.31
C THR A 53 9.79 9.12 -12.93
N GLY A 54 9.83 8.25 -13.93
CA GLY A 54 9.93 6.80 -13.74
C GLY A 54 8.87 5.98 -14.48
N SER A 55 9.08 4.67 -14.50
CA SER A 55 8.16 3.72 -15.15
C SER A 55 6.92 3.46 -14.30
N GLU A 56 5.79 3.28 -14.98
CA GLU A 56 4.53 2.80 -14.41
C GLU A 56 4.61 1.35 -13.89
N ASN A 57 5.71 0.63 -14.12
CA ASN A 57 5.88 -0.77 -13.73
C ASN A 57 6.53 -0.93 -12.35
N ARG A 58 6.19 -0.08 -11.38
CA ARG A 58 6.57 -0.35 -9.99
C ARG A 58 5.65 -1.41 -9.38
N GLU A 59 6.23 -2.30 -8.58
CA GLU A 59 5.48 -3.31 -7.85
C GLU A 59 4.49 -2.64 -6.90
N VAL A 60 3.19 -2.95 -7.09
CA VAL A 60 2.11 -2.45 -6.25
C VAL A 60 2.18 -3.17 -4.91
N CYS A 61 2.09 -2.40 -3.83
CA CYS A 61 2.18 -2.93 -2.47
C CYS A 61 1.02 -2.42 -1.60
N PRO A 62 0.53 -3.24 -0.67
CA PRO A 62 -0.38 -2.79 0.39
C PRO A 62 0.34 -2.31 1.67
N HIS A 63 1.56 -2.81 1.93
CA HIS A 63 2.43 -2.47 3.07
C HIS A 63 3.88 -2.91 2.81
N ASP A 64 4.82 -2.50 3.66
CA ASP A 64 6.27 -2.70 3.44
C ASP A 64 6.67 -4.18 3.33
N GLY A 65 5.97 -5.08 4.02
CA GLY A 65 6.21 -6.54 3.90
C GLY A 65 6.13 -7.10 2.46
N TYR A 66 5.49 -6.42 1.51
CA TYR A 66 5.49 -6.81 0.08
C TYR A 66 6.68 -6.26 -0.71
N CYS A 67 7.52 -5.44 -0.09
CA CYS A 67 8.70 -4.83 -0.68
C CYS A 67 9.98 -5.46 -0.14
N LYS A 68 11.13 -5.13 -0.74
CA LYS A 68 12.43 -5.53 -0.18
C LYS A 68 12.66 -4.81 1.15
N THR A 69 13.53 -5.36 2.00
CA THR A 69 13.86 -4.78 3.31
C THR A 69 14.49 -3.38 3.24
N SER A 70 15.00 -2.98 2.07
CA SER A 70 15.55 -1.64 1.76
C SER A 70 14.53 -0.74 1.05
N GLU A 71 13.25 -1.08 1.10
CA GLU A 71 12.18 -0.37 0.41
C GLU A 71 10.98 -0.16 1.34
N LYS A 72 10.25 0.93 1.11
CA LYS A 72 8.97 1.20 1.77
C LYS A 72 7.84 1.25 0.75
N CYS A 73 6.64 0.92 1.22
CA CYS A 73 5.43 0.99 0.44
C CYS A 73 4.84 2.40 0.50
N CYS A 74 5.03 3.18 -0.56
CA CYS A 74 4.74 4.62 -0.56
C CYS A 74 3.70 5.00 -1.61
N PHE A 75 2.84 5.98 -1.30
CA PHE A 75 1.83 6.47 -2.24
C PHE A 75 2.43 7.39 -3.30
N TYR A 76 2.24 7.02 -4.56
CA TYR A 76 2.60 7.86 -5.71
C TYR A 76 1.36 8.53 -6.29
N ARG A 77 1.24 9.86 -6.14
CA ARG A 77 0.15 10.65 -6.75
C ARG A 77 0.07 10.46 -8.26
N CYS A 78 1.23 10.39 -8.92
CA CYS A 78 1.35 10.17 -10.36
C CYS A 78 0.58 8.96 -10.88
N TYR A 79 0.59 7.85 -10.13
CA TYR A 79 -0.05 6.60 -10.54
C TYR A 79 -1.26 6.25 -9.67
N ASN A 80 -1.62 7.15 -8.76
CA ASN A 80 -2.72 7.01 -7.81
C ASN A 80 -2.73 5.67 -7.03
N ARG A 81 -1.54 5.19 -6.64
CA ARG A 81 -1.37 3.90 -5.95
C ARG A 81 -0.10 3.85 -5.10
N HIS A 82 -0.08 2.94 -4.14
CA HIS A 82 1.10 2.57 -3.38
C HIS A 82 2.02 1.66 -4.19
N ALA A 83 3.32 1.92 -4.12
CA ALA A 83 4.33 1.11 -4.78
C ALA A 83 5.64 1.06 -3.96
N CYS A 84 6.40 -0.02 -4.15
CA CYS A 84 7.69 -0.18 -3.49
C CYS A 84 8.68 0.91 -3.94
N THR A 85 9.33 1.50 -2.95
CA THR A 85 10.19 2.67 -3.10
C THR A 85 11.49 2.47 -2.34
N PRO A 86 12.66 2.59 -3.00
CA PRO A 86 13.94 2.60 -2.29
C PRO A 86 14.00 3.71 -1.25
N VAL A 87 14.55 3.39 -0.07
CA VAL A 87 14.75 4.32 1.06
C VAL A 87 16.18 4.36 1.54
#